data_AF-A0A1I7UY57-F1
#
_entry.id   AF-A0A1I7UY57-F1
#
_cell.length_a   1.000
_cell.length_b   1.000
_cell.length_c   1.000
_cell.angle_alpha   90.00
_cell.angle_beta   90.00
_cell.angle_gamma   90.00
#
_symmetry.space_group_name_H-M   'P 1'
#
loop_
_entity.id
_entity.type
_entity.pdbx_description
1 polymer ?
#
loop_
_entity_poly.entity_id
_entity_poly.type
_entity_poly.pdbx_seq_one_letter_code
_entity_poly.pdbx_strand_id
1 'polypeptide(L)'
;MINLRRFVHTSCQLERGRTAFYNIHQKVTDPAKQDPDYFEKKARELPLVAWLTALIRHWSLLVNDIGQETKKKPTWLTHRIWLVINERRKALRILREQNESAFERTIAALKISYHVPKQPAHVKTRKAWAEAQLKIRVENEKEKRLEELHEKYDRQVEEHKRETQEKRKALNDELDKLAKQVRRIDEIEGKSFETVGKYEPALISSLTETVIHSNLFYHRPPTMTEK
;
A
#
# COMPACT_ATOMS: atom_id res chain seq x y z
N MET A 1 27.83 21.54 81.78
CA MET A 1 27.47 22.96 81.58
C MET A 1 27.14 23.15 80.10
N ILE A 2 25.88 22.95 79.72
CA ILE A 2 24.89 23.98 79.35
C ILE A 2 25.23 24.73 78.05
N ASN A 3 24.62 24.24 76.96
CA ASN A 3 23.95 24.94 75.87
C ASN A 3 24.46 26.34 75.43
N LEU A 4 25.19 26.38 74.32
CA LEU A 4 25.17 27.53 73.41
C LEU A 4 24.16 27.29 72.29
N ARG A 5 22.89 27.60 72.56
CA ARG A 5 21.90 27.88 71.50
C ARG A 5 22.23 29.25 70.91
N ARG A 6 23.07 29.27 69.86
CA ARG A 6 23.14 30.43 68.96
C ARG A 6 21.85 30.45 68.13
N PHE A 7 20.98 31.40 68.43
CA PHE A 7 19.92 31.82 67.52
C PHE A 7 20.57 32.34 66.24
N VAL A 8 20.40 31.61 65.13
CA VAL A 8 20.63 32.16 63.80
C VAL A 8 19.44 33.08 63.54
N HIS A 9 19.63 34.38 63.69
CA HIS A 9 18.72 35.37 63.13
C HIS A 9 18.84 35.29 61.61
N THR A 10 17.86 34.64 60.97
CA THR A 10 17.57 34.90 59.55
C THR A 10 16.82 36.22 59.49
N SER A 11 17.55 37.32 59.28
CA SER A 11 16.96 38.55 58.77
C SER A 11 16.32 38.21 57.42
N CYS A 12 15.01 38.03 57.43
CA CYS A 12 14.21 37.84 56.24
C CYS A 12 14.18 39.16 55.47
N GLN A 13 15.19 39.42 54.65
CA GLN A 13 15.01 40.28 53.48
C GLN A 13 14.22 39.47 52.47
N LEU A 14 12.89 39.48 52.65
CA LEU A 14 11.93 39.08 51.63
C LEU A 14 12.18 39.97 50.41
N GLU A 15 12.79 39.41 49.38
CA GLU A 15 12.85 40.02 48.06
C GLU A 15 11.42 40.38 47.65
N ARG A 16 11.13 41.68 47.65
CA ARG A 16 9.97 42.25 46.98
C ARG A 16 10.15 42.05 45.48
N GLY A 17 9.69 40.91 44.97
CA GLY A 17 9.64 40.69 43.53
C GLY A 17 9.49 39.23 43.19
N ARG A 18 8.24 38.81 42.93
CA ARG A 18 7.79 37.72 42.01
C ARG A 18 6.54 36.97 42.48
N THR A 19 5.90 37.37 43.57
CA THR A 19 4.51 36.99 43.85
C THR A 19 3.62 38.20 43.55
N ALA A 20 2.63 38.00 42.68
CA ALA A 20 1.58 38.99 42.47
C ALA A 20 0.82 39.13 43.80
N PHE A 21 1.08 40.22 44.53
CA PHE A 21 0.33 40.56 45.72
C PHE A 21 -1.09 40.89 45.29
N TYR A 22 -2.08 40.10 45.75
CA TYR A 22 -3.49 40.35 45.45
C TYR A 22 -3.91 41.65 46.13
N ASN A 23 -3.95 42.74 45.36
CA ASN A 23 -4.45 44.02 45.83
C ASN A 23 -5.99 44.00 45.77
N ILE A 24 -6.62 43.82 46.92
CA ILE A 24 -8.09 43.80 47.11
C ILE A 24 -8.80 45.06 46.62
N HIS A 25 -8.07 46.17 46.42
CA HIS A 25 -8.61 47.45 45.98
C HIS A 25 -8.32 47.76 44.51
N GLN A 26 -7.65 46.87 43.79
CA GLN A 26 -7.41 47.05 42.36
C GLN A 26 -8.68 46.70 41.58
N LYS A 27 -9.22 47.67 40.83
CA LYS A 27 -10.37 47.43 39.95
C LYS A 27 -10.00 46.37 38.91
N VAL A 28 -10.69 45.23 38.95
CA VAL A 28 -10.48 44.13 38.02
C VAL A 28 -10.97 44.56 36.64
N THR A 29 -10.10 44.54 35.63
CA THR A 29 -10.41 44.93 34.25
C THR A 29 -11.30 43.93 33.51
N ASP A 30 -11.41 42.69 33.99
CA ASP A 30 -12.31 41.64 33.48
C ASP A 30 -13.31 41.19 34.56
N PRO A 31 -14.61 41.54 34.45
CA PRO A 31 -15.64 41.18 35.44
C PRO A 31 -15.76 39.67 35.67
N ALA A 32 -15.52 38.86 34.62
CA ALA A 32 -15.62 37.40 34.71
C ALA A 32 -14.61 36.78 35.68
N LYS A 33 -13.43 37.41 35.90
CA LYS A 33 -12.39 36.91 36.81
C LYS A 33 -12.71 37.10 38.29
N GLN A 34 -13.84 37.73 38.62
CA GLN A 34 -14.28 37.96 39.99
C GLN A 34 -14.95 36.74 40.63
N ASP A 35 -15.47 35.78 39.84
CA ASP A 35 -15.99 34.54 40.40
C ASP A 35 -14.85 33.80 41.13
N PRO A 36 -15.03 33.41 42.41
CA PRO A 36 -14.02 32.65 43.15
C PRO A 36 -13.67 31.33 42.44
N ASP A 37 -14.66 30.77 41.74
CA ASP A 37 -14.53 29.54 40.97
C ASP A 37 -14.15 29.78 39.49
N TYR A 38 -13.89 31.03 39.06
CA TYR A 38 -13.62 31.35 37.64
C TYR A 38 -12.47 30.49 37.08
N PHE A 39 -11.35 30.46 37.80
CA PHE A 39 -10.17 29.71 37.38
C PHE A 39 -10.40 28.21 37.45
N GLU A 40 -11.24 27.72 38.36
CA GLU A 40 -11.62 26.32 38.41
C GLU A 40 -12.56 25.92 37.26
N LYS A 41 -13.55 26.75 36.93
CA LYS A 41 -14.44 26.53 35.77
C LYS A 41 -13.64 26.56 34.46
N LYS A 42 -12.73 27.51 34.31
CA LYS A 42 -11.82 27.61 33.16
C LYS A 42 -10.79 26.48 33.10
N ALA A 43 -10.35 25.97 34.26
CA ALA A 43 -9.52 24.78 34.34
C ALA A 43 -10.29 23.49 34.00
N ARG A 44 -11.60 23.42 34.31
CA ARG A 44 -12.50 22.34 33.85
C ARG A 44 -12.76 22.41 32.33
N GLU A 45 -12.76 23.61 31.76
CA GLU A 45 -12.87 23.83 30.30
C GLU A 45 -11.58 23.49 29.55
N LEU A 46 -10.42 23.65 30.18
CA LEU A 46 -9.13 23.25 29.60
C LEU A 46 -9.09 21.71 29.48
N PRO A 47 -8.87 21.15 28.27
CA PRO A 47 -8.75 19.71 28.14
C PRO A 47 -7.55 19.24 28.97
N LEU A 48 -7.80 18.42 29.99
CA LEU A 48 -6.80 17.81 30.88
C LEU A 48 -5.53 17.35 30.12
N VAL A 49 -5.73 16.85 28.89
CA VAL A 49 -4.70 16.43 27.94
C VAL A 49 -3.69 17.54 27.61
N ALA A 50 -4.12 18.79 27.45
CA ALA A 50 -3.25 19.93 27.17
C ALA A 50 -2.34 20.25 28.36
N TRP A 51 -2.89 20.25 29.58
CA TRP A 51 -2.11 20.47 30.80
C TRP A 51 -1.07 19.36 31.01
N LEU A 52 -1.48 18.09 30.89
CA LEU A 52 -0.57 16.95 30.98
C LEU A 52 0.54 17.03 29.93
N THR A 53 0.23 17.49 28.71
CA THR A 53 1.22 17.65 27.64
C THR A 53 2.22 18.77 27.95
N ALA A 54 1.75 19.90 28.47
CA ALA A 54 2.63 21.00 28.89
C ALA A 54 3.57 20.54 30.01
N LEU A 55 3.05 19.81 30.99
CA LEU A 55 3.81 19.27 32.10
C LEU A 55 4.86 18.25 31.64
N ILE A 56 4.51 17.33 30.72
CA ILE A 56 5.48 16.41 30.10
C ILE A 56 6.61 17.20 29.42
N ARG A 57 6.29 18.20 28.61
CA ARG A 57 7.29 19.02 27.91
C ARG A 57 8.21 19.73 28.91
N HIS A 58 7.64 20.38 29.91
CA HIS A 58 8.40 21.11 30.92
C HIS A 58 9.32 20.19 31.72
N TRP A 59 8.81 19.06 32.22
CA TRP A 59 9.64 18.10 32.96
C TRP A 59 10.66 17.40 32.06
N SER A 60 10.37 17.16 30.79
CA SER A 60 11.37 16.66 29.82
C SER A 60 12.51 17.65 29.62
N LEU A 61 12.24 18.96 29.54
CA LEU A 61 13.28 19.98 29.50
C LEU A 61 14.11 19.95 30.78
N LEU A 62 13.46 19.91 31.94
CA LEU A 62 14.16 19.83 33.23
C LEU A 62 15.06 18.58 33.35
N VAL A 63 14.62 17.43 32.83
CA VAL A 63 15.46 16.21 32.77
C VAL A 63 16.71 16.45 31.92
N ASN A 64 16.59 17.21 30.82
CA ASN A 64 17.72 17.51 29.96
C ASN A 64 18.69 18.47 30.66
N ASP A 65 18.18 19.52 31.32
CA ASP A 65 18.99 20.50 32.05
C ASP A 65 19.78 19.81 33.18
N ILE A 66 19.11 19.01 34.01
CA ILE A 66 19.77 18.22 35.07
C ILE A 66 20.76 17.21 34.46
N GLY A 67 20.45 16.66 33.28
CA GLY A 67 21.31 15.72 32.57
C GLY A 67 22.57 16.36 31.98
N GLN A 68 22.62 17.68 31.81
CA GLN A 68 23.85 18.39 31.44
C GLN A 68 24.79 18.51 32.65
N GLU A 69 24.23 18.75 33.84
CA GLU A 69 24.99 18.89 35.09
C GLU A 69 25.43 17.55 35.68
N THR A 70 24.64 16.49 35.47
CA THR A 70 24.85 15.18 36.11
C THR A 70 25.08 14.06 35.09
N LYS A 71 25.99 13.12 35.37
CA LYS A 71 26.27 11.97 34.49
C LYS A 71 25.09 11.02 34.30
N LYS A 72 24.11 11.02 35.22
CA LYS A 72 22.96 10.10 35.22
C LYS A 72 21.66 10.90 35.22
N LYS A 73 20.70 10.47 34.39
CA LYS A 73 19.36 11.08 34.37
C LYS A 73 18.65 10.91 35.72
N PRO A 74 17.90 11.91 36.19
CA PRO A 74 17.17 11.82 37.46
C PRO A 74 16.02 10.81 37.39
N THR A 75 16.22 9.61 37.96
CA THR A 75 15.25 8.49 37.92
C THR A 75 13.89 8.86 38.51
N TRP A 76 13.88 9.65 39.57
CA TRP A 76 12.64 10.08 40.22
C TRP A 76 11.77 10.96 39.29
N LEU A 77 12.39 11.79 38.45
CA LEU A 77 11.69 12.67 37.52
C LEU A 77 11.26 11.91 36.26
N THR A 78 12.13 11.05 35.73
CA THR A 78 11.78 10.21 34.56
C THR A 78 10.63 9.26 34.87
N HIS A 79 10.60 8.67 36.06
CA HIS A 79 9.48 7.83 36.51
C HIS A 79 8.17 8.64 36.63
N ARG A 80 8.23 9.88 37.15
CA ARG A 80 7.06 10.76 37.22
C ARG A 80 6.56 11.16 35.84
N ILE A 81 7.45 11.51 34.90
CA ILE A 81 7.10 11.78 33.50
C ILE A 81 6.38 10.57 32.90
N TRP A 82 6.88 9.35 33.14
CA TRP A 82 6.27 8.12 32.66
C TRP A 82 4.83 7.95 33.17
N LEU A 83 4.57 8.21 34.46
CA LEU A 83 3.21 8.18 35.02
C LEU A 83 2.28 9.20 34.34
N VAL A 84 2.75 10.44 34.15
CA VAL A 84 1.97 11.50 33.49
C VAL A 84 1.68 11.14 32.03
N ILE A 85 2.63 10.52 31.32
CA ILE A 85 2.41 10.02 29.96
C ILE A 85 1.28 8.97 29.93
N ASN A 86 1.23 8.07 30.91
CA ASN A 86 0.18 7.06 31.00
C ASN A 86 -1.18 7.67 31.31
N GLU A 87 -1.27 8.60 32.25
CA GLU A 87 -2.51 9.34 32.53
C GLU A 87 -3.00 10.11 31.30
N ARG A 88 -2.09 10.75 30.55
CA ARG A 88 -2.45 11.42 29.29
C ARG A 88 -3.00 10.44 28.25
N ARG A 89 -2.42 9.24 28.12
CA ARG A 89 -2.91 8.20 27.21
C ARG A 89 -4.30 7.70 27.61
N LYS A 90 -4.56 7.57 28.92
CA LYS A 90 -5.88 7.22 29.46
C LYS A 90 -6.89 8.31 29.16
N ALA A 91 -6.57 9.57 29.41
CA ALA A 91 -7.44 10.71 29.10
C ALA A 91 -7.75 10.81 27.59
N LEU A 92 -6.75 10.61 26.72
CA LEU A 92 -6.94 10.58 25.27
C LEU A 92 -7.84 9.42 24.82
N ARG A 93 -7.77 8.26 25.47
CA ARG A 93 -8.65 7.12 25.19
C ARG A 93 -10.10 7.47 25.54
N ILE A 94 -10.34 8.00 26.74
CA ILE A 94 -11.68 8.42 27.19
C ILE A 94 -12.23 9.50 26.25
N LEU A 95 -11.39 10.48 25.88
CA LEU A 95 -11.79 11.54 24.96
C LEU A 95 -12.18 10.98 23.58
N ARG A 96 -11.42 10.02 23.05
CA ARG A 96 -11.75 9.35 21.79
C ARG A 96 -13.06 8.58 21.86
N GLU A 97 -13.31 7.88 22.97
CA GLU A 97 -14.54 7.10 23.18
C GLU A 97 -15.78 8.00 23.34
N GLN A 98 -15.62 9.18 23.95
CA GLN A 98 -16.72 10.12 24.19
C GLN A 98 -16.98 11.07 23.02
N ASN A 99 -15.93 11.61 22.40
CA ASN A 99 -16.03 12.63 21.34
C ASN A 99 -14.82 12.61 20.39
N GLU A 100 -15.02 11.97 19.23
CA GLU A 100 -14.00 11.84 18.19
C GLU A 100 -13.57 13.20 17.60
N SER A 101 -14.51 14.13 17.36
CA SER A 101 -14.19 15.45 16.81
C SER A 101 -13.33 16.31 17.75
N ALA A 102 -13.55 16.20 19.06
CA ALA A 102 -12.74 16.90 20.06
C ALA A 102 -11.35 16.26 20.14
N PHE A 103 -11.29 14.93 20.10
CA PHE A 103 -10.04 14.17 20.07
C PHE A 103 -9.14 14.59 18.91
N GLU A 104 -9.64 14.60 17.67
CA GLU A 104 -8.86 15.00 16.49
C GLU A 104 -8.34 16.44 16.59
N ARG A 105 -9.19 17.37 17.02
CA ARG A 105 -8.80 18.77 17.26
C ARG A 105 -7.70 18.88 18.30
N THR A 106 -7.79 18.15 19.41
CA THR A 106 -6.75 18.18 20.45
C THR A 106 -5.43 17.57 19.97
N ILE A 107 -5.47 16.49 19.19
CA ILE A 107 -4.28 15.87 18.59
C ILE A 107 -3.57 16.83 17.64
N ALA A 108 -4.34 17.46 16.76
CA ALA A 108 -3.82 18.43 15.79
C ALA A 108 -3.23 19.67 16.51
N ALA A 109 -3.97 20.25 17.46
CA ALA A 109 -3.53 21.41 18.21
C ALA A 109 -2.27 21.15 19.04
N LEU A 110 -2.20 20.00 19.72
CA LEU A 110 -1.05 19.65 20.56
C LEU A 110 0.11 19.05 19.77
N LYS A 111 -0.08 18.71 18.48
CA LYS A 111 0.89 18.02 17.62
C LYS A 111 1.44 16.75 18.26
N ILE A 112 0.53 15.87 18.71
CA ILE A 112 0.87 14.59 19.37
C ILE A 112 0.47 13.45 18.44
N SER A 113 1.33 12.43 18.28
CA SER A 113 0.90 11.18 17.65
C SER A 113 0.23 10.25 18.67
N TYR A 114 -0.97 9.76 18.35
CA TYR A 114 -1.68 8.78 19.16
C TYR A 114 -1.48 7.37 18.58
N HIS A 115 -0.88 6.48 19.36
CA HIS A 115 -0.69 5.08 19.00
C HIS A 115 -1.41 4.17 20.00
N VAL A 116 -2.26 3.28 19.50
CA VAL A 116 -2.92 2.26 20.30
C VAL A 116 -1.93 1.10 20.50
N PRO A 117 -1.49 0.81 21.74
CA PRO A 117 -0.60 -0.32 21.99
C PRO A 117 -1.33 -1.61 21.64
N LYS A 118 -0.81 -2.34 20.64
CA LYS A 118 -1.26 -3.71 20.37
C LYS A 118 -0.81 -4.59 21.52
N GLN A 119 -1.69 -5.47 22.00
CA GLN A 119 -1.25 -6.50 22.94
C GLN A 119 -0.16 -7.33 22.27
N PRO A 120 0.95 -7.63 22.96
CA PRO A 120 1.99 -8.45 22.38
C PRO A 120 1.42 -9.85 22.15
N ALA A 121 1.52 -10.38 20.93
CA ALA A 121 1.02 -11.71 20.59
C ALA A 121 1.69 -12.83 21.42
N HIS A 122 2.90 -12.59 21.93
CA HIS A 122 3.63 -13.48 22.82
C HIS A 122 4.39 -12.65 23.87
N VAL A 123 4.65 -13.24 25.04
CA VAL A 123 5.55 -12.64 26.03
C VAL A 123 6.95 -12.57 25.42
N LYS A 124 7.49 -11.36 25.28
CA LYS A 124 8.84 -11.14 24.72
C LYS A 124 9.91 -11.68 25.68
N THR A 125 10.15 -12.99 25.62
CA THR A 125 11.27 -13.65 26.30
C THR A 125 12.49 -13.67 25.39
N ARG A 126 13.70 -13.78 25.95
CA ARG A 126 14.93 -13.92 25.17
C ARG A 126 14.89 -15.14 24.24
N LYS A 127 14.26 -16.23 24.71
CA LYS A 127 14.00 -17.45 23.92
C LYS A 127 13.11 -17.15 22.72
N ALA A 128 11.96 -16.50 22.93
CA ALA A 128 11.05 -16.16 21.83
C ALA A 128 11.70 -15.20 20.81
N TRP A 129 12.56 -14.28 21.25
CA TRP A 129 13.32 -13.42 20.34
C TRP A 129 14.33 -14.22 19.51
N ALA A 130 15.06 -15.15 20.14
CA ALA A 130 16.00 -16.03 19.44
C ALA A 130 15.27 -16.93 18.44
N GLU A 131 14.13 -17.51 18.82
CA GLU A 131 13.29 -18.33 17.94
C GLU A 131 12.73 -17.52 16.76
N ALA A 132 12.26 -16.30 16.98
CA ALA A 132 11.79 -15.44 15.91
C ALA A 132 12.92 -15.06 14.93
N GLN A 133 14.11 -14.76 15.45
CA GLN A 133 15.29 -14.51 14.62
C GLN A 133 15.72 -15.74 13.82
N LEU A 134 15.68 -16.93 14.43
CA LEU A 134 15.95 -18.18 13.74
C LEU A 134 14.90 -18.46 12.67
N LYS A 135 13.62 -18.23 12.95
CA LYS A 135 12.53 -18.42 11.99
C LYS A 135 12.72 -17.55 10.74
N ILE A 136 13.06 -16.28 10.91
CA ILE A 136 13.37 -15.36 9.80
C ILE A 136 14.54 -15.90 8.96
N ARG A 137 15.62 -16.38 9.60
CA ARG A 137 16.75 -16.95 8.85
C ARG A 137 16.35 -18.21 8.08
N VAL A 138 15.60 -19.11 8.71
CA VAL A 138 15.12 -20.34 8.08
C VAL A 138 14.17 -20.03 6.93
N GLU A 139 13.32 -19.01 7.04
CA GLU A 139 12.46 -18.55 5.94
C GLU A 139 13.29 -18.03 4.78
N ASN A 140 14.29 -17.18 5.02
CA ASN A 140 15.20 -16.70 3.97
C ASN A 140 15.97 -17.85 3.28
N GLU A 141 16.39 -18.87 4.04
CA GLU A 141 17.05 -20.06 3.47
C GLU A 141 16.10 -20.89 2.62
N LYS A 142 14.84 -21.03 3.06
CA LYS A 142 13.78 -21.71 2.29
C LYS A 142 13.48 -20.96 0.99
N GLU A 143 13.40 -19.64 1.03
CA GLU A 143 13.16 -18.80 -0.15
C GLU A 143 14.29 -18.95 -1.17
N LYS A 144 15.56 -18.87 -0.75
CA LYS A 144 16.71 -19.12 -1.64
C LYS A 144 16.68 -20.52 -2.27
N ARG A 145 16.37 -21.53 -1.47
CA ARG A 145 16.28 -22.91 -1.98
C ARG A 145 15.11 -23.07 -2.97
N LEU A 146 14.01 -22.34 -2.75
CA LEU A 146 12.87 -22.31 -3.66
C LEU A 146 13.23 -21.63 -4.97
N GLU A 147 13.96 -20.51 -4.93
CA GLU A 147 14.49 -19.81 -6.11
C GLU A 147 15.39 -20.74 -6.95
N GLU A 148 16.33 -21.45 -6.31
CA GLU A 148 17.19 -22.42 -7.00
C GLU A 148 16.39 -23.55 -7.67
N LEU A 149 15.31 -24.02 -7.03
CA LEU A 149 14.44 -25.05 -7.59
C LEU A 149 13.62 -24.52 -8.76
N HIS A 150 13.12 -23.28 -8.68
CA HIS A 150 12.43 -22.62 -9.78
C HIS A 150 13.36 -22.46 -10.99
N GLU A 151 14.59 -21.98 -10.80
CA GLU A 151 15.55 -21.87 -11.90
C GLU A 151 15.85 -23.22 -12.58
N LYS A 152 16.00 -24.29 -11.78
CA LYS A 152 16.21 -25.64 -12.33
C LYS A 152 15.00 -26.12 -13.12
N TYR A 153 13.80 -25.89 -12.59
CA TYR A 153 12.56 -26.26 -13.24
C TYR A 153 12.38 -25.51 -14.56
N ASP A 154 12.63 -24.20 -14.59
CA ASP A 154 12.53 -23.39 -15.80
C ASP A 154 13.50 -23.88 -16.88
N ARG A 155 14.74 -24.23 -16.50
CA ARG A 155 15.71 -24.84 -17.44
C ARG A 155 15.20 -26.15 -18.02
N GLN A 156 14.67 -27.05 -17.18
CA GLN A 156 14.10 -28.32 -17.64
C GLN A 156 12.90 -28.12 -18.58
N VAL A 157 12.05 -27.15 -18.26
CA VAL A 157 10.90 -26.78 -19.10
C VAL A 157 11.37 -26.26 -20.46
N GLU A 158 12.40 -25.41 -20.50
CA GLU A 158 12.97 -24.91 -21.76
C GLU A 158 13.64 -26.00 -22.59
N GLU A 159 14.38 -26.92 -21.96
CA GLU A 159 14.95 -28.11 -22.62
C GLU A 159 13.84 -28.98 -23.22
N HIS A 160 12.83 -29.34 -22.42
CA HIS A 160 11.70 -30.14 -22.89
C HIS A 160 10.91 -29.45 -24.01
N LYS A 161 10.74 -28.12 -23.93
CA LYS A 161 10.14 -27.33 -25.02
C LYS A 161 10.95 -27.42 -26.30
N ARG A 162 12.28 -27.32 -26.23
CA ARG A 162 13.18 -27.46 -27.39
C ARG A 162 13.07 -28.85 -28.01
N GLU A 163 13.16 -29.91 -27.21
CA GLU A 163 12.99 -31.28 -27.69
C GLU A 163 11.63 -31.50 -28.35
N THR A 164 10.57 -30.93 -27.76
CA THR A 164 9.21 -31.02 -28.31
C THR A 164 9.10 -30.27 -29.65
N GLN A 165 9.74 -29.10 -29.77
CA GLN A 165 9.77 -28.34 -31.03
C GLN A 165 10.54 -29.08 -32.13
N GLU A 166 11.66 -29.72 -31.80
CA GLU A 166 12.43 -30.53 -32.75
C GLU A 166 11.63 -31.74 -33.24
N LYS A 167 11.00 -32.49 -32.32
CA LYS A 167 10.11 -33.60 -32.67
C LYS A 167 8.95 -33.14 -33.56
N ARG A 168 8.36 -31.97 -33.25
CA ARG A 168 7.28 -31.39 -34.06
C ARG A 168 7.74 -30.99 -35.46
N LYS A 169 8.94 -30.42 -35.59
CA LYS A 169 9.54 -30.10 -36.89
C LYS A 169 9.79 -31.36 -37.71
N ALA A 170 10.38 -32.39 -37.13
CA ALA A 170 10.62 -33.66 -37.79
C ALA A 170 9.32 -34.31 -38.30
N LEU A 171 8.28 -34.34 -37.47
CA LEU A 171 6.95 -34.85 -37.86
C LEU A 171 6.32 -34.01 -38.99
N ASN A 172 6.48 -32.68 -38.97
CA ASN A 172 6.00 -31.84 -40.06
C ASN A 172 6.74 -32.13 -41.37
N ASP A 173 8.06 -32.31 -41.33
CA ASP A 173 8.86 -32.66 -42.50
C ASP A 173 8.45 -34.03 -43.09
N GLU A 174 8.12 -34.99 -42.23
CA GLU A 174 7.56 -36.29 -42.65
C GLU A 174 6.17 -36.16 -43.26
N LEU A 175 5.29 -35.36 -42.65
CA LEU A 175 3.96 -35.06 -43.21
C LEU A 175 4.07 -34.40 -44.60
N ASP A 176 4.99 -33.46 -44.79
CA ASP A 176 5.23 -32.82 -46.08
C ASP A 176 5.75 -33.80 -47.13
N LYS A 177 6.60 -34.76 -46.74
CA LYS A 177 7.06 -35.84 -47.64
C LYS A 177 5.91 -36.75 -48.04
N LEU A 178 5.09 -37.19 -47.07
CA LEU A 178 3.92 -38.03 -47.33
C LEU A 178 2.89 -37.30 -48.20
N ALA A 179 2.63 -36.02 -47.93
CA ALA A 179 1.73 -35.21 -48.75
C ALA A 179 2.21 -35.10 -50.19
N LYS A 180 3.52 -34.92 -50.42
CA LYS A 180 4.12 -34.94 -51.77
C LYS A 180 3.98 -36.32 -52.44
N GLN A 181 4.14 -37.41 -51.68
CA GLN A 181 3.95 -38.76 -52.20
C GLN A 181 2.49 -39.03 -52.59
N VAL A 182 1.53 -38.64 -51.75
CA VAL A 182 0.10 -38.76 -52.05
C VAL A 182 -0.27 -37.96 -53.30
N ARG A 183 0.16 -36.70 -53.40
CA ARG A 183 -0.05 -35.89 -54.62
C ARG A 183 0.51 -36.57 -55.88
N ARG A 184 1.71 -37.14 -55.79
CA ARG A 184 2.32 -37.88 -56.89
C ARG A 184 1.50 -39.12 -57.27
N ILE A 185 0.93 -39.83 -56.30
CA ILE A 185 0.04 -40.96 -56.57
C ILE A 185 -1.23 -40.48 -57.27
N ASP A 186 -1.84 -39.38 -56.81
CA ASP A 186 -3.04 -38.80 -57.44
C ASP A 186 -2.79 -38.36 -58.90
N GLU A 187 -1.59 -37.83 -59.20
CA GLU A 187 -1.14 -37.51 -60.56
C GLU A 187 -1.00 -38.78 -61.42
N ILE A 188 -0.39 -39.85 -60.89
CA ILE A 188 -0.21 -41.13 -61.61
C ILE A 188 -1.55 -41.83 -61.87
N GLU A 189 -2.46 -41.80 -60.89
CA GLU A 189 -3.81 -42.37 -61.01
C GLU A 189 -4.74 -41.51 -61.90
N GLY A 190 -4.30 -40.32 -62.34
CA GLY A 190 -5.05 -39.43 -63.21
C GLY A 190 -6.23 -38.71 -62.52
N LYS A 191 -6.28 -38.73 -61.17
CA LYS A 191 -7.31 -38.03 -60.38
C LYS A 191 -7.05 -36.54 -60.26
N SER A 192 -5.79 -36.14 -60.20
CA SER A 192 -5.38 -34.73 -60.18
C SER A 192 -4.51 -34.42 -61.39
N PHE A 193 -4.94 -33.48 -62.22
CA PHE A 193 -4.17 -32.95 -63.34
C PHE A 193 -4.04 -31.43 -63.17
N GLU A 194 -2.83 -30.91 -63.37
CA GLU A 194 -2.64 -29.47 -63.51
C GLU A 194 -3.31 -29.04 -64.84
N THR A 195 -4.47 -28.40 -64.74
CA THR A 195 -5.11 -27.75 -65.88
C THR A 195 -4.26 -26.53 -66.26
N VAL A 196 -3.36 -26.71 -67.23
CA VAL A 196 -2.60 -25.61 -67.80
C VAL A 196 -3.54 -24.77 -68.67
N GLY A 197 -4.10 -23.71 -68.10
CA GLY A 197 -4.93 -22.74 -68.79
C GLY A 197 -6.39 -22.75 -68.33
N LYS A 198 -7.00 -21.55 -68.31
CA LYS A 198 -8.45 -21.42 -68.23
C LYS A 198 -9.02 -21.82 -69.59
N TYR A 199 -9.98 -22.73 -69.63
CA TYR A 199 -10.75 -22.99 -70.85
C TYR A 199 -11.53 -21.71 -71.20
N GLU A 200 -11.02 -20.94 -72.16
CA GLU A 200 -11.81 -19.88 -72.77
C GLU A 200 -12.77 -20.56 -73.77
N PRO A 201 -14.09 -20.50 -73.55
CA PRO A 201 -15.03 -21.05 -74.51
C PRO A 201 -14.79 -20.36 -75.87
N ALA A 202 -14.85 -21.12 -76.95
CA ALA A 202 -14.70 -20.59 -78.30
C ALA A 202 -15.90 -19.69 -78.64
N LEU A 203 -15.89 -18.47 -78.11
CA LEU A 203 -16.97 -17.47 -78.19
C LEU A 203 -17.39 -17.22 -79.63
N ILE A 204 -16.42 -17.21 -80.55
CA ILE A 204 -16.69 -17.03 -81.98
C ILE A 204 -17.45 -18.24 -82.53
N SER A 205 -17.05 -19.46 -82.18
CA SER A 205 -17.72 -20.69 -82.64
C SER A 205 -19.13 -20.82 -82.09
N SER A 206 -19.34 -20.54 -80.80
CA SER A 206 -20.68 -20.61 -80.21
C SER A 206 -21.59 -19.49 -80.74
N LEU A 207 -21.05 -18.31 -81.00
CA LEU A 207 -21.79 -17.21 -81.62
C LEU A 207 -22.13 -17.50 -83.08
N THR A 208 -21.19 -18.02 -83.87
CA THR A 208 -21.48 -18.38 -85.28
C THR A 208 -22.48 -19.51 -85.35
N GLU A 209 -22.35 -20.53 -84.50
CA GLU A 209 -23.30 -21.64 -84.44
C GLU A 209 -24.71 -21.14 -84.06
N THR A 210 -24.85 -20.27 -83.05
CA THR A 210 -26.14 -19.67 -82.69
C THR A 210 -26.73 -18.77 -83.77
N VAL A 211 -25.91 -17.98 -84.49
CA VAL A 211 -26.37 -17.15 -85.62
C VAL A 211 -26.74 -17.99 -86.85
N ILE A 212 -25.99 -19.05 -87.13
CA ILE A 212 -26.33 -19.99 -88.22
C ILE A 212 -27.64 -20.71 -87.88
N HIS A 213 -27.82 -21.16 -86.64
CA HIS A 213 -29.07 -21.76 -86.20
C HIS A 213 -30.24 -20.77 -86.24
N SER A 214 -30.05 -19.51 -85.83
CA SER A 214 -31.11 -18.52 -85.92
C SER A 214 -31.49 -18.23 -87.37
N ASN A 215 -30.49 -18.09 -88.25
CA ASN A 215 -30.72 -17.85 -89.68
C ASN A 215 -31.34 -19.05 -90.39
N LEU A 216 -31.01 -20.29 -90.03
CA LEU A 216 -31.53 -21.50 -90.68
C LEU A 216 -32.92 -21.92 -90.19
N PHE A 217 -33.21 -21.76 -88.89
CA PHE A 217 -34.41 -22.31 -88.28
C PHE A 217 -35.44 -21.27 -87.87
N TYR A 218 -35.06 -19.99 -87.78
CA TYR A 218 -35.95 -18.90 -87.39
C TYR A 218 -36.00 -17.81 -88.48
N HIS A 219 -36.42 -18.19 -89.69
CA HIS A 219 -36.85 -17.19 -90.66
C HIS A 219 -38.15 -16.54 -90.16
N ARG A 220 -38.27 -15.20 -90.26
CA ARG A 220 -39.59 -14.58 -90.12
C ARG A 220 -40.50 -15.14 -91.22
N PRO A 221 -41.75 -15.54 -90.89
CA PRO A 221 -42.69 -15.98 -91.92
C PRO A 221 -42.82 -14.88 -92.97
N PRO A 222 -42.81 -15.22 -94.27
CA PRO A 222 -42.89 -14.23 -95.34
C PRO A 222 -44.17 -13.43 -95.16
N THR A 223 -44.03 -12.11 -94.98
CA THR A 223 -45.15 -11.17 -95.03
C THR A 223 -45.65 -11.13 -96.47
N MET A 224 -46.63 -11.96 -96.78
CA MET A 224 -47.42 -11.84 -98.00
C MET A 224 -48.31 -10.60 -97.89
N THR A 225 -47.78 -9.45 -98.31
CA THR A 225 -48.59 -8.26 -98.64
C THR A 225 -48.28 -7.88 -100.08
N GLU A 226 -49.03 -8.47 -101.00
CA GLU A 226 -49.33 -7.88 -102.31
C GLU A 226 -50.44 -6.85 -102.11
N LYS A 227 -50.22 -5.61 -102.58
CA LYS A 227 -51.18 -4.50 -102.77
C LYS A 227 -52.06 -4.09 -101.59
#